data_AF-A0A0C2VC50-F1
#
_entry.id   AF-A0A0C2VC50-F1
#
_cell.length_a   1.000
_cell.length_b   1.000
_cell.length_c   1.000
_cell.angle_alpha   90.00
_cell.angle_beta   90.00
_cell.angle_gamma   90.00
#
_symmetry.space_group_name_H-M   'P 1'
#
loop_
_entity.id
_entity.type
_entity.pdbx_description
1 polymer ?
#
loop_
_entity_poly.entity_id
_entity_poly.type
_entity_poly.pdbx_seq_one_letter_code
_entity_poly.pdbx_strand_id
1 'polypeptide(L)'
;MMRRYIVIGYLVALAMSVGVVLVLGVIVAPVVFHTETLLAVPLARYDAGLVMTEIFVRSNYWWMAMMIFIALYEGYDYKMGRKDMGVMGSAAVAVATMALFVFYYTPDILSMQAAHTTDTPLFEKVHFGSELDFKILLVALLVLLLRRFGQLVRPKL
;
A
#
# COMPACT_ATOMS: atom_id res chain seq x y z
N MET A 1 3.26 -19.21 24.58
CA MET A 1 4.37 -18.57 23.82
C MET A 1 4.08 -18.46 22.33
N MET A 2 3.75 -19.55 21.61
CA MET A 2 3.53 -19.57 20.15
C MET A 2 2.64 -18.42 19.62
N ARG A 3 1.50 -18.16 20.26
CA ARG A 3 0.59 -17.07 19.88
C ARG A 3 1.24 -15.68 19.88
N ARG A 4 2.16 -15.39 20.81
CA ARG A 4 2.84 -14.08 20.85
C ARG A 4 3.76 -13.90 19.65
N TYR A 5 4.47 -14.95 19.24
CA TYR A 5 5.34 -14.90 18.06
C TYR A 5 4.55 -14.68 16.77
N ILE A 6 3.37 -15.30 16.64
CA ILE A 6 2.48 -15.07 15.48
C ILE A 6 2.04 -13.60 15.41
N VAL A 7 1.64 -13.01 16.55
CA VAL A 7 1.25 -11.58 16.59
C VAL A 7 2.44 -10.68 16.23
N ILE A 8 3.63 -10.97 16.76
CA ILE A 8 4.84 -10.19 16.44
C ILE A 8 5.16 -10.27 14.94
N GLY A 9 5.12 -11.46 14.34
CA GLY A 9 5.33 -11.63 12.90
C GLY A 9 4.31 -10.84 12.07
N TYR A 10 3.05 -10.82 12.51
CA TYR A 10 2.01 -10.01 11.88
C TYR A 10 2.29 -8.50 11.98
N LEU A 11 2.68 -8.00 13.17
CA LEU A 11 3.06 -6.60 13.35
C LEU A 11 4.27 -6.20 12.50
N VAL A 12 5.27 -7.08 12.38
CA VAL A 12 6.43 -6.84 11.51
C VAL A 12 5.99 -6.72 10.06
N ALA A 13 5.13 -7.59 9.56
CA ALA A 13 4.61 -7.50 8.19
C ALA A 13 3.80 -6.21 7.93
N LEU A 14 2.98 -5.79 8.90
CA LEU A 14 2.27 -4.51 8.84
C LEU A 14 3.25 -3.32 8.82
N ALA A 15 4.26 -3.33 9.68
CA ALA A 15 5.28 -2.28 9.74
C ALA A 15 6.11 -2.22 8.45
N MET A 16 6.49 -3.37 7.88
CA MET A 16 7.13 -3.44 6.57
C MET A 16 6.23 -2.83 5.49
N SER A 17 4.93 -3.11 5.52
CA SER A 17 3.97 -2.55 4.56
C SER A 17 3.86 -1.03 4.66
N VAL A 18 3.81 -0.47 5.87
CA VAL A 18 3.92 0.98 6.10
C VAL A 18 5.22 1.52 5.51
N GLY A 19 6.35 0.82 5.74
CA GLY A 19 7.64 1.16 5.15
C GLY A 19 7.63 1.18 3.63
N VAL A 20 7.01 0.19 2.98
CA VAL A 20 6.88 0.13 1.52
C VAL A 20 6.09 1.34 1.00
N VAL A 21 4.96 1.70 1.63
CA VAL A 21 4.20 2.89 1.22
C VAL A 21 5.04 4.17 1.31
N LEU A 22 5.77 4.34 2.42
CA LEU A 22 6.63 5.51 2.62
C LEU A 22 7.80 5.55 1.64
N VAL A 23 8.45 4.43 1.38
CA VAL A 23 9.54 4.35 0.40
C VAL A 23 9.03 4.71 -0.99
N LEU A 24 7.91 4.15 -1.43
CA LEU A 24 7.34 4.43 -2.75
C LEU A 24 6.93 5.90 -2.91
N GLY A 25 6.21 6.45 -1.92
CA GLY A 25 5.68 7.81 -2.00
C GLY A 25 6.69 8.91 -1.70
N VAL A 26 7.51 8.75 -0.67
CA VAL A 26 8.40 9.82 -0.17
C VAL A 26 9.79 9.74 -0.78
N ILE A 27 10.28 8.55 -1.14
CA ILE A 27 11.66 8.36 -1.61
C ILE A 27 11.69 8.11 -3.11
N VAL A 28 10.97 7.10 -3.60
CA VAL A 28 11.04 6.69 -5.00
C VAL A 28 10.45 7.76 -5.92
N ALA A 29 9.27 8.30 -5.62
CA ALA A 29 8.62 9.30 -6.45
C ALA A 29 9.52 10.53 -6.76
N PRO A 30 10.13 11.22 -5.78
CA PRO A 30 11.01 12.34 -6.10
C PRO A 30 12.27 11.92 -6.86
N VAL A 31 12.86 10.76 -6.54
CA VAL A 31 14.05 10.25 -7.25
C VAL A 31 13.75 9.97 -8.73
N VAL A 32 12.57 9.42 -9.03
CA VAL A 32 12.17 9.09 -10.40
C VAL A 32 11.74 10.34 -11.19
N PHE A 33 11.07 11.30 -10.56
CA PHE A 33 10.57 12.49 -11.26
C PHE A 33 11.52 13.70 -11.29
N HIS A 34 12.57 13.73 -10.46
CA HIS A 34 13.56 14.83 -10.42
C HIS A 34 14.96 14.37 -10.84
N THR A 35 15.03 13.60 -11.93
CA THR A 35 16.29 13.03 -12.42
C THR A 35 17.29 14.08 -12.92
N GLU A 36 16.87 15.31 -13.19
CA GLU A 36 17.74 16.45 -13.53
C GLU A 36 18.74 16.81 -12.43
N THR A 37 18.45 16.41 -11.19
CA THR A 37 19.38 16.58 -10.05
C THR A 37 20.41 15.44 -9.95
N LEU A 38 20.22 14.35 -10.69
CA LEU A 38 20.99 13.10 -10.57
C LEU A 38 21.73 12.72 -11.86
N LEU A 39 21.15 13.00 -13.02
CA LEU A 39 21.62 12.57 -14.33
C LEU A 39 22.09 13.76 -15.17
N ALA A 40 23.15 13.54 -15.97
CA ALA A 40 23.62 14.52 -16.95
C ALA A 40 22.61 14.73 -18.10
N VAL A 41 21.79 13.71 -18.39
CA VAL A 41 20.67 13.77 -19.33
C VAL A 41 19.42 13.32 -18.56
N PRO A 42 18.50 14.24 -18.21
CA PRO A 42 17.31 13.89 -17.44
C PRO A 42 16.34 13.04 -18.26
N LEU A 43 15.56 12.20 -17.57
CA LEU A 43 14.45 11.49 -18.19
C LEU A 43 13.34 12.46 -18.57
N ALA A 44 12.70 12.23 -19.72
CA ALA A 44 11.44 12.90 -20.02
C ALA A 44 10.38 12.48 -18.99
N ARG A 45 9.44 13.37 -18.69
CA ARG A 45 8.39 13.12 -17.68
C ARG A 45 7.59 11.84 -17.97
N TYR A 46 7.36 11.54 -19.25
CA TYR A 46 6.70 10.30 -19.67
C TYR A 46 7.53 9.06 -19.32
N ASP A 47 8.84 9.07 -19.61
CA ASP A 47 9.75 7.95 -19.32
C ASP A 47 9.90 7.72 -17.81
N ALA A 48 9.99 8.81 -17.03
CA ALA A 48 9.94 8.74 -15.56
C ALA A 48 8.64 8.07 -15.08
N GLY A 49 7.50 8.42 -15.71
CA GLY A 49 6.22 7.78 -15.45
C GLY A 49 6.22 6.27 -15.73
N LEU A 50 6.86 5.83 -16.82
CA LEU A 50 6.98 4.40 -17.13
C LEU A 50 7.79 3.65 -16.05
N VAL A 51 8.91 4.24 -15.61
CA VAL A 51 9.73 3.68 -14.52
C VAL A 51 8.94 3.59 -13.23
N MET A 52 8.19 4.65 -12.87
CA MET A 52 7.37 4.66 -11.65
C MET A 52 6.29 3.58 -11.68
N THR A 53 5.58 3.44 -12.80
CA THR A 53 4.54 2.41 -12.94
C THR A 53 5.13 1.00 -12.82
N GLU A 54 6.30 0.74 -13.42
CA GLU A 54 6.97 -0.57 -13.29
C GLU A 54 7.36 -0.89 -11.84
N ILE A 55 7.81 0.12 -11.07
CA ILE A 55 8.07 -0.06 -9.63
C ILE A 55 6.77 -0.42 -8.89
N PHE A 56 5.65 0.24 -9.23
CA PHE A 56 4.35 -0.10 -8.66
C PHE A 56 3.88 -1.50 -9.03
N VAL A 57 4.02 -1.92 -10.29
CA VAL A 57 3.72 -3.29 -10.74
C VAL A 57 4.50 -4.33 -9.92
N ARG A 58 5.78 -4.09 -9.66
CA ARG A 58 6.58 -4.98 -8.81
C ARG A 58 6.12 -4.96 -7.35
N SER A 59 5.69 -3.81 -6.84
CA SER A 59 5.13 -3.71 -5.49
C SER A 59 3.78 -4.43 -5.35
N ASN A 60 3.04 -4.65 -6.45
CA ASN A 60 1.75 -5.34 -6.40
C ASN A 60 1.86 -6.78 -5.90
N TYR A 61 2.97 -7.47 -6.12
CA TYR A 61 3.20 -8.80 -5.53
C TYR A 61 3.17 -8.74 -4.00
N TRP A 62 3.76 -7.70 -3.40
CA TRP A 62 3.71 -7.46 -1.96
C TRP A 62 2.28 -7.16 -1.50
N TRP A 63 1.56 -6.29 -2.21
CA TRP A 63 0.18 -5.94 -1.86
C TRP A 63 -0.77 -7.14 -1.95
N MET A 64 -0.64 -7.98 -2.98
CA MET A 64 -1.40 -9.22 -3.10
C MET A 64 -1.15 -10.17 -1.93
N ALA A 65 0.10 -10.39 -1.57
CA ALA A 65 0.45 -11.22 -0.42
C ALA A 65 -0.12 -10.64 0.89
N MET A 66 0.00 -9.34 1.09
CA MET A 66 -0.49 -8.65 2.29
C MET A 66 -2.01 -8.62 2.40
N MET A 67 -2.75 -8.49 1.30
CA MET A 67 -4.20 -8.60 1.29
C MET A 67 -4.66 -9.94 1.84
N ILE A 68 -4.09 -11.03 1.32
CA ILE A 68 -4.40 -12.39 1.76
C ILE A 68 -4.00 -12.56 3.23
N PHE A 69 -2.81 -12.10 3.60
CA PHE A 69 -2.31 -12.26 4.95
C PHE A 69 -3.15 -11.52 6.00
N ILE A 70 -3.53 -10.26 5.73
CA ILE A 70 -4.41 -9.47 6.59
C ILE A 70 -5.78 -10.12 6.67
N ALA A 71 -6.38 -10.50 5.53
CA ALA A 71 -7.70 -11.12 5.50
C ALA A 71 -7.75 -12.43 6.30
N LEU A 72 -6.73 -13.30 6.16
CA LEU A 72 -6.65 -14.56 6.90
C LEU A 72 -6.43 -14.33 8.39
N TYR A 73 -5.49 -13.46 8.76
CA TYR A 73 -5.16 -13.20 10.16
C TYR A 73 -6.34 -12.55 10.89
N GLU A 74 -6.91 -11.48 10.31
CA GLU A 74 -8.02 -10.73 10.90
C GLU A 74 -9.33 -11.52 10.89
N GLY A 75 -9.58 -12.30 9.83
CA GLY A 75 -10.72 -13.22 9.75
C GLY A 75 -10.64 -14.33 10.79
N TYR A 76 -9.45 -14.90 11.01
CA TYR A 76 -9.24 -15.87 12.08
C TYR A 76 -9.45 -15.25 13.47
N ASP A 77 -8.91 -14.05 13.71
CA ASP A 77 -9.03 -13.36 14.99
C ASP A 77 -10.48 -13.00 15.31
N TYR A 78 -11.25 -12.58 14.30
CA TYR A 78 -12.68 -12.34 14.39
C TYR A 78 -13.46 -13.60 14.77
N LYS A 79 -13.17 -14.74 14.13
CA LYS A 79 -13.79 -16.04 14.45
C LYS A 79 -13.49 -16.47 15.89
N MET A 80 -12.35 -16.04 16.44
CA MET A 80 -11.96 -16.28 17.84
C MET A 80 -12.61 -15.30 18.83
N GLY A 81 -13.63 -14.54 18.42
CA GLY A 81 -14.46 -13.68 19.28
C GLY A 81 -13.85 -12.31 19.59
N ARG A 82 -12.72 -11.94 18.97
CA ARG A 82 -12.06 -10.64 19.20
C ARG A 82 -12.56 -9.59 18.21
N LYS A 83 -13.65 -8.93 18.57
CA LYS A 83 -14.38 -7.98 17.72
C LYS A 83 -14.01 -6.52 18.03
N ASP A 84 -12.78 -6.13 17.72
CA ASP A 84 -12.38 -4.71 17.76
C ASP A 84 -12.78 -4.03 16.45
N MET A 85 -13.77 -3.15 16.49
CA MET A 85 -14.28 -2.45 15.30
C MET A 85 -13.21 -1.60 14.61
N GLY A 86 -12.26 -1.02 15.38
CA GLY A 86 -11.17 -0.24 14.82
C GLY A 86 -10.19 -1.10 14.03
N VAL A 87 -9.89 -2.30 14.56
CA VAL A 87 -9.07 -3.30 13.85
C VAL A 87 -9.78 -3.78 12.58
N MET A 88 -11.06 -4.17 12.68
CA MET A 88 -11.81 -4.67 11.52
C MET A 88 -11.96 -3.61 10.43
N GLY A 89 -12.30 -2.37 10.82
CA GLY A 89 -12.46 -1.26 9.88
C GLY A 89 -11.15 -0.92 9.18
N SER A 90 -10.04 -0.79 9.94
CA SER A 90 -8.73 -0.50 9.34
C SER A 90 -8.21 -1.64 8.47
N ALA A 91 -8.44 -2.90 8.86
CA ALA A 91 -8.11 -4.07 8.04
C ALA A 91 -8.92 -4.10 6.74
N ALA A 92 -10.23 -3.86 6.80
CA ALA A 92 -11.09 -3.84 5.62
C ALA A 92 -10.68 -2.72 4.65
N VAL A 93 -10.41 -1.52 5.16
CA VAL A 93 -9.92 -0.39 4.33
C VAL A 93 -8.55 -0.69 3.73
N ALA A 94 -7.62 -1.27 4.50
CA ALA A 94 -6.30 -1.64 3.97
C ALA A 94 -6.40 -2.67 2.85
N VAL A 95 -7.22 -3.72 3.03
CA VAL A 95 -7.42 -4.73 1.98
C VAL A 95 -8.13 -4.14 0.76
N ALA A 96 -9.14 -3.29 0.96
CA ALA A 96 -9.88 -2.66 -0.14
C ALA A 96 -8.99 -1.72 -0.97
N THR A 97 -8.19 -0.88 -0.32
CA THR A 97 -7.26 0.03 -1.01
C THR A 97 -6.15 -0.74 -1.73
N MET A 98 -5.54 -1.74 -1.10
CA MET A 98 -4.60 -2.63 -1.82
C MET A 98 -5.25 -3.29 -3.06
N ALA A 99 -6.50 -3.71 -2.95
CA ALA A 99 -7.22 -4.32 -4.08
C ALA A 99 -7.49 -3.29 -5.19
N LEU A 100 -7.91 -2.07 -4.84
CA LEU A 100 -8.08 -0.98 -5.80
C LEU A 100 -6.76 -0.66 -6.50
N PHE A 101 -5.67 -0.56 -5.76
CA PHE A 101 -4.36 -0.28 -6.34
C PHE A 101 -3.92 -1.36 -7.34
N VAL A 102 -4.01 -2.63 -6.94
CA VAL A 102 -3.54 -3.76 -7.74
C VAL A 102 -4.45 -4.02 -8.96
N PHE A 103 -5.77 -4.03 -8.76
CA PHE A 103 -6.72 -4.51 -9.76
C PHE A 103 -7.42 -3.40 -10.55
N TYR A 104 -7.34 -2.15 -10.11
CA TYR A 104 -7.97 -1.01 -10.79
C TYR A 104 -6.94 0.03 -11.24
N TYR A 105 -6.25 0.68 -10.31
CA TYR A 105 -5.37 1.81 -10.66
C TYR A 105 -4.16 1.40 -11.50
N THR A 106 -3.42 0.35 -11.09
CA THR A 106 -2.23 -0.09 -11.83
C THR A 106 -2.56 -0.48 -13.29
N PRO A 107 -3.54 -1.37 -13.57
CA PRO A 107 -3.86 -1.74 -14.95
C PRO A 107 -4.40 -0.58 -15.77
N ASP A 108 -5.21 0.31 -15.20
CA ASP A 108 -5.71 1.48 -15.92
C ASP A 108 -4.58 2.44 -16.32
N ILE A 109 -3.64 2.74 -15.41
CA ILE A 109 -2.47 3.58 -15.69
C ILE A 109 -1.62 2.95 -16.80
N LEU A 110 -1.36 1.64 -16.73
CA LEU A 110 -0.61 0.92 -17.77
C LEU A 110 -1.31 1.01 -19.14
N SER A 111 -2.64 0.83 -19.17
CA SER A 111 -3.40 0.90 -20.41
C SER A 111 -3.35 2.29 -21.07
N MET A 112 -3.44 3.35 -20.25
CA MET A 112 -3.36 4.73 -20.74
C MET A 112 -1.95 5.11 -21.17
N GLN A 113 -0.92 4.59 -20.50
CA GLN A 113 0.48 4.76 -20.91
C GLN A 113 0.76 4.08 -22.25
N ALA A 114 0.26 2.85 -22.45
CA ALA A 114 0.38 2.11 -23.71
C ALA A 114 -0.37 2.79 -24.86
N ALA A 115 -1.47 3.48 -24.58
CA ALA A 115 -2.23 4.26 -25.56
C ALA A 115 -1.67 5.67 -25.78
N HIS A 116 -0.61 6.08 -25.08
CA HIS A 116 -0.07 7.45 -25.07
C HIS A 116 -1.12 8.53 -24.73
N THR A 117 -2.08 8.21 -23.85
CA THR A 117 -3.16 9.13 -23.43
C THR A 117 -2.94 9.73 -22.05
N THR A 118 -1.68 9.88 -21.63
CA THR A 118 -1.31 10.39 -20.29
C THR A 118 -1.58 11.88 -20.09
N ASP A 119 -1.82 12.62 -21.18
CA ASP A 119 -2.12 14.06 -21.12
C ASP A 119 -3.63 14.36 -21.06
N THR A 120 -4.45 13.32 -20.85
CA THR A 120 -5.90 13.47 -20.80
C THR A 120 -6.40 13.82 -19.40
N PRO A 121 -7.53 14.56 -19.27
CA PRO A 121 -8.17 14.81 -17.97
C PRO A 121 -8.62 13.52 -17.25
N LEU A 122 -8.80 12.44 -18.01
CA LEU A 122 -9.10 11.13 -17.44
C LEU A 122 -7.88 10.54 -16.74
N PHE A 123 -6.71 10.58 -17.38
CA PHE A 123 -5.47 10.12 -16.76
C PHE A 123 -5.16 10.90 -15.48
N GLU A 124 -5.32 12.23 -15.48
CA GLU A 124 -5.09 13.05 -14.29
C GLU A 124 -5.96 12.59 -13.10
N LYS A 125 -7.24 12.27 -13.34
CA LYS A 125 -8.14 11.77 -12.31
C LYS A 125 -7.75 10.39 -11.80
N VAL A 126 -7.38 9.47 -12.69
CA VAL A 126 -6.94 8.11 -12.31
C VAL A 126 -5.63 8.17 -11.53
N HIS A 127 -4.67 8.96 -11.99
CA HIS A 127 -3.39 9.17 -11.31
C HIS A 127 -3.60 9.75 -9.91
N PHE A 128 -4.36 10.85 -9.80
CA PHE A 128 -4.69 11.45 -8.51
C PHE A 128 -5.44 10.48 -7.58
N GLY A 129 -6.38 9.71 -8.13
CA GLY A 129 -7.10 8.66 -7.39
C GLY A 129 -6.15 7.61 -6.80
N SER A 130 -5.17 7.17 -7.58
CA SER A 130 -4.14 6.22 -7.13
C SER A 130 -3.25 6.77 -6.02
N GLU A 131 -2.87 8.06 -6.11
CA GLU A 131 -2.11 8.73 -5.04
C GLU A 131 -2.91 8.84 -3.74
N LEU A 132 -4.20 9.19 -3.87
CA LEU A 132 -5.09 9.30 -2.72
C LEU A 132 -5.31 7.93 -2.07
N ASP A 133 -5.51 6.88 -2.87
CA ASP A 133 -5.64 5.50 -2.41
C ASP A 133 -4.41 5.07 -1.59
N PHE A 134 -3.20 5.36 -2.08
CA PHE A 134 -1.95 5.10 -1.35
C PHE A 134 -1.85 5.83 0.01
N LYS A 135 -2.34 7.07 0.08
CA LYS A 135 -2.41 7.84 1.34
C LYS A 135 -3.42 7.24 2.32
N ILE A 136 -4.58 6.81 1.83
CA ILE A 136 -5.59 6.11 2.65
C ILE A 136 -5.04 4.78 3.16
N LEU A 137 -4.36 4.02 2.30
CA LEU A 137 -3.68 2.78 2.67
C LEU A 137 -2.68 2.98 3.80
N LEU A 138 -1.84 4.04 3.73
CA LEU A 138 -0.88 4.37 4.79
C LEU A 138 -1.59 4.58 6.14
N VAL A 139 -2.64 5.39 6.15
CA VAL A 139 -3.41 5.68 7.38
C VAL A 139 -4.07 4.41 7.91
N ALA A 140 -4.67 3.60 7.05
CA ALA A 140 -5.30 2.35 7.44
C ALA A 140 -4.30 1.36 8.05
N LEU A 141 -3.13 1.18 7.43
CA LEU A 141 -2.06 0.33 7.95
C LEU A 141 -1.51 0.83 9.29
N LEU A 142 -1.31 2.16 9.44
CA LEU A 142 -0.86 2.74 10.71
C LEU A 142 -1.88 2.52 11.83
N VAL A 143 -3.17 2.77 11.57
CA VAL A 143 -4.24 2.52 12.55
C VAL A 143 -4.27 1.04 12.94
N LEU A 144 -4.22 0.14 11.96
CA LEU A 144 -4.24 -1.30 12.18
C LEU A 144 -3.03 -1.76 13.03
N LEU A 145 -1.83 -1.31 12.65
CA LEU A 145 -0.57 -1.59 13.34
C LEU A 145 -0.61 -1.11 14.80
N LEU A 146 -0.97 0.15 15.02
CA LEU A 146 -0.98 0.75 16.36
C LEU A 146 -2.04 0.11 17.27
N ARG A 147 -3.23 -0.20 16.72
CA ARG A 147 -4.29 -0.92 17.46
C ARG A 147 -3.82 -2.32 17.87
N ARG A 148 -3.22 -3.07 16.94
CA ARG A 148 -2.72 -4.43 17.20
C ARG A 148 -1.55 -4.44 18.17
N PHE A 149 -0.65 -3.47 18.06
CA PHE A 149 0.43 -3.28 19.03
C PHE A 149 -0.12 -2.97 20.42
N GLY A 150 -1.09 -2.06 20.53
CA GLY A 150 -1.75 -1.75 21.80
C GLY A 150 -2.43 -2.96 22.45
N GLN A 151 -3.08 -3.81 21.66
CA GLN A 151 -3.68 -5.07 22.16
C GLN A 151 -2.63 -6.10 22.63
N LEU A 152 -1.41 -6.06 22.08
CA LEU A 152 -0.32 -6.95 22.51
C LEU A 152 0.27 -6.51 23.86
N VAL A 153 0.38 -5.20 24.10
CA VAL A 153 1.00 -4.61 25.29
C VAL A 153 0.04 -4.58 26.50
N ARG A 154 -1.27 -4.46 26.29
CA ARG A 154 -2.23 -4.40 27.40
C ARG A 154 -2.24 -5.72 28.20
N PRO A 155 -2.00 -5.68 29.53
CA PRO A 155 -2.17 -6.86 30.37
C PRO A 155 -3.65 -7.27 30.41
N LYS A 156 -3.91 -8.58 30.34
CA LYS A 156 -5.23 -9.12 30.63
C LYS A 156 -5.46 -8.97 32.14
N LEU A 157 -6.27 -7.98 32.54
CA LEU A 157 -6.87 -7.93 33.87
C LEU A 157 -7.91 -9.06 33.99
#